data_AF-A0AAC8V9D2-F1
#
_entry.id   AF-A0AAC8V9D2-F1
#
_cell.length_a   1.000
_cell.length_b   1.000
_cell.length_c   1.000
_cell.angle_alpha   90.00
_cell.angle_beta   90.00
_cell.angle_gamma   90.00
#
_symmetry.space_group_name_H-M   'P 1'
#
loop_
_entity.id
_entity.type
_entity.pdbx_description
1 polymer ?
#
loop_
_entity_poly.entity_id
_entity_poly.type
_entity_poly.pdbx_seq_one_letter_code
_entity_poly.pdbx_strand_id
1 'polypeptide(L)'
;MTHRLSVHTPSVTIHDGKAVTTSQAVAEYFIKRHDNVLRSIDSLECSPEFRLLNFKETSYQRENPNGGTGIGTKYYQMTKDGFVFLVMGFTGKKAAAFKEAYIAEFNRMERQLLTRQQGAYSTPKPLPLSDGEIKTLKWLIDSIVNPFRFRAAWNQGVWYALRQATGVPSPYPFTVADLPALVRELQRIMEIGHETRSLLQQLEKQVLQQVVRNRGELRPVLNHIQHEFRQLSLLEETRSRLNNVERQSLARLERRAG
;
A
#
# COMPACT_ATOMS: atom_id res chain seq x y z
N MET A 1 1.43 22.00 -47.60
CA MET A 1 0.97 22.81 -46.45
C MET A 1 1.43 22.10 -45.17
N THR A 2 2.39 22.68 -44.47
CA THR A 2 3.01 22.14 -43.26
C THR A 2 2.06 22.25 -42.07
N HIS A 3 1.43 21.15 -41.66
CA HIS A 3 0.72 21.09 -40.38
C HIS A 3 1.74 21.12 -39.23
N ARG A 4 1.87 22.30 -38.62
CA ARG A 4 2.48 22.46 -37.30
C ARG A 4 1.64 21.63 -36.32
N LEU A 5 2.12 20.45 -35.92
CA LEU A 5 1.57 19.73 -34.78
C LEU A 5 2.00 20.49 -33.52
N SER A 6 1.25 21.55 -33.21
CA SER A 6 1.40 22.27 -31.96
C SER A 6 1.15 21.29 -30.81
N VAL A 7 2.03 21.34 -29.82
CA VAL A 7 1.88 20.62 -28.54
C VAL A 7 0.73 21.30 -27.80
N HIS A 8 -0.50 20.93 -28.14
CA HIS A 8 -1.69 21.59 -27.62
C HIS A 8 -1.92 21.15 -26.18
N THR A 9 -1.75 22.02 -25.20
CA THR A 9 -2.38 21.92 -23.88
C THR A 9 -3.90 21.94 -24.07
N PRO A 10 -4.70 21.17 -23.30
CA PRO A 10 -6.16 21.27 -23.38
C PRO A 10 -6.59 22.72 -23.12
N SER A 11 -7.49 23.25 -23.96
CA SER A 11 -8.03 24.60 -23.77
C SER A 11 -8.88 24.64 -22.48
N VAL A 12 -8.47 25.49 -21.54
CA VAL A 12 -9.12 25.69 -20.24
C VAL A 12 -9.41 27.18 -20.08
N THR A 13 -10.63 27.50 -19.67
CA THR A 13 -11.11 28.86 -19.42
C THR A 13 -11.58 28.97 -17.97
N ILE A 14 -11.65 30.19 -17.43
CA ILE A 14 -12.17 30.42 -16.08
C ILE A 14 -13.62 30.90 -16.20
N HIS A 15 -14.55 30.21 -15.54
CA HIS A 15 -15.94 30.60 -15.42
C HIS A 15 -16.34 30.52 -13.94
N ASP A 16 -16.88 31.61 -13.39
CA ASP A 16 -17.24 31.73 -11.96
C ASP A 16 -16.12 31.31 -10.99
N GLY A 17 -14.87 31.66 -11.30
CA GLY A 17 -13.70 31.32 -10.49
C GLY A 17 -13.30 29.83 -10.55
N LYS A 18 -13.95 29.02 -11.38
CA LYS A 18 -13.62 27.60 -11.61
C LYS A 18 -13.01 27.40 -12.98
N ALA A 19 -12.00 26.55 -13.05
CA ALA A 19 -11.43 26.12 -14.32
C ALA A 19 -12.40 25.17 -15.03
N VAL A 20 -12.80 25.52 -16.25
CA VAL A 20 -13.74 24.77 -17.08
C VAL A 20 -13.14 24.52 -18.47
N THR A 21 -13.57 23.42 -19.10
CA THR A 21 -13.24 23.09 -20.49
C THR A 21 -14.51 22.70 -21.26
N THR A 22 -14.43 22.53 -22.58
CA THR A 22 -15.57 22.17 -23.43
C THR A 22 -15.37 20.81 -24.07
N SER A 23 -16.46 20.10 -24.38
CA SER A 23 -16.38 18.82 -25.09
C SER A 23 -15.72 18.93 -26.48
N GLN A 24 -15.71 20.11 -27.09
CA GLN A 24 -14.97 20.40 -28.32
C GLN A 24 -13.47 20.45 -28.10
N ALA A 25 -13.01 21.18 -27.08
CA ALA A 25 -11.59 21.25 -26.72
C ALA A 25 -11.04 19.86 -26.35
N VAL A 26 -11.85 19.05 -25.66
CA VAL A 26 -11.53 17.64 -25.36
C VAL A 26 -11.39 16.82 -26.65
N ALA A 27 -12.33 16.96 -27.58
CA ALA A 27 -12.31 16.27 -28.87
C ALA A 27 -11.05 16.61 -29.68
N GLU A 28 -10.70 17.89 -29.78
CA GLU A 28 -9.50 18.37 -30.45
C GLU A 28 -8.21 17.82 -29.82
N TYR A 29 -8.09 17.93 -28.49
CA TYR A 29 -6.90 17.49 -27.77
C TYR A 29 -6.66 15.98 -27.93
N PHE A 30 -7.70 15.16 -27.72
CA PHE A 30 -7.60 13.70 -27.82
C PHE A 30 -7.70 13.16 -29.25
N ILE A 31 -7.83 14.04 -30.26
CA ILE A 31 -8.02 13.68 -31.68
C ILE A 31 -9.18 12.69 -31.81
N LYS A 32 -10.32 13.05 -31.24
CA LYS A 32 -11.58 12.32 -31.34
C LYS A 32 -12.59 13.20 -32.04
N ARG A 33 -13.52 12.60 -32.78
CA ARG A 33 -14.66 13.35 -33.29
C ARG A 33 -15.53 13.83 -32.12
N HIS A 34 -16.08 15.03 -32.23
CA HIS A 34 -16.87 15.66 -31.16
C HIS A 34 -18.13 14.84 -30.80
N ASP A 35 -18.79 14.26 -31.80
CA ASP A 35 -19.94 13.36 -31.61
C ASP A 35 -19.63 12.13 -30.75
N ASN A 36 -18.44 11.55 -30.91
CA ASN A 36 -17.98 10.44 -30.06
C ASN A 36 -17.75 10.90 -28.62
N VAL A 37 -17.25 12.12 -28.41
CA VAL A 37 -17.07 12.68 -27.07
C VAL A 37 -18.44 12.93 -26.41
N LEU A 38 -19.41 13.47 -27.15
CA LEU A 38 -20.78 13.64 -26.64
C LEU A 38 -21.39 12.29 -26.24
N ARG A 39 -21.25 11.27 -27.09
CA ARG A 39 -21.70 9.90 -26.75
C ARG A 39 -21.03 9.37 -25.50
N SER A 40 -19.71 9.56 -25.36
CA SER A 40 -18.99 9.13 -24.15
C SER A 40 -19.50 9.82 -22.89
N ILE A 41 -19.84 11.12 -22.97
CA ILE A 41 -20.44 11.88 -21.85
C ILE A 41 -21.82 11.32 -21.52
N ASP A 42 -22.65 11.08 -22.53
CA ASP A 42 -24.00 10.54 -22.34
C ASP A 42 -23.97 9.16 -21.68
N SER A 43 -23.01 8.32 -22.04
CA SER A 43 -22.82 6.97 -21.51
C SER A 43 -22.09 6.89 -20.15
N LEU A 44 -21.71 8.02 -19.53
CA LEU A 44 -21.02 7.97 -18.24
C LEU A 44 -21.92 7.43 -17.12
N GLU A 45 -21.51 6.30 -16.53
CA GLU A 45 -22.11 5.76 -15.31
C GLU A 45 -21.63 6.56 -14.10
N CYS A 46 -22.33 7.64 -13.79
CA CYS A 46 -22.10 8.49 -12.63
C CYS A 46 -23.45 8.86 -12.00
N SER A 47 -23.43 9.30 -10.73
CA SER A 47 -24.66 9.72 -10.06
C SER A 47 -25.28 10.94 -10.77
N PRO A 48 -26.62 11.08 -10.75
CA PRO A 48 -27.29 12.24 -11.35
C PRO A 48 -26.77 13.58 -10.80
N GLU A 49 -26.48 13.62 -9.51
CA GLU A 49 -25.92 14.79 -8.83
C GLU A 49 -24.52 15.15 -9.34
N PHE A 50 -23.63 14.15 -9.49
CA PHE A 50 -22.31 14.36 -10.08
C PHE A 50 -22.42 14.88 -11.52
N ARG A 51 -23.35 14.32 -12.30
CA ARG A 51 -23.56 14.74 -13.69
C ARG A 51 -23.97 16.21 -13.77
N LEU A 52 -24.98 16.62 -13.01
CA LEU A 52 -25.50 17.99 -13.00
C LEU A 52 -24.43 19.03 -12.59
N LEU A 53 -23.58 18.69 -11.63
CA LEU A 53 -22.54 19.58 -11.13
C LEU A 53 -21.34 19.73 -12.08
N ASN A 54 -21.06 18.70 -12.89
CA ASN A 54 -19.82 18.62 -13.64
C ASN A 54 -19.98 18.71 -15.16
N PHE A 55 -21.20 18.55 -15.69
CA PHE A 55 -21.50 18.62 -17.12
C PHE A 55 -22.70 19.54 -17.39
N LYS A 56 -22.42 20.77 -17.82
CA LYS A 56 -23.44 21.74 -18.23
C LYS A 56 -23.65 21.65 -19.73
N GLU A 57 -24.84 21.20 -20.12
CA GLU A 57 -25.26 21.20 -21.52
C GLU A 57 -25.41 22.64 -22.03
N THR A 58 -24.90 22.91 -23.22
CA THR A 58 -24.97 24.23 -23.87
C THR A 58 -25.08 24.04 -25.38
N SER A 59 -25.51 25.07 -26.09
CA SER A 59 -25.60 25.08 -27.54
C SER A 59 -24.94 26.34 -28.11
N TYR A 60 -24.41 26.20 -29.31
CA TYR A 60 -23.96 27.34 -30.11
C TYR A 60 -24.48 27.19 -31.54
N GLN A 61 -24.56 28.30 -32.26
CA GLN A 61 -24.90 28.30 -33.68
C GLN A 61 -23.61 28.17 -34.49
N ARG A 62 -23.46 27.06 -35.22
CA ARG A 62 -22.40 26.94 -36.22
C ARG A 62 -22.92 27.36 -37.58
N GLU A 63 -22.02 27.81 -38.45
CA GLU A 63 -22.36 28.12 -39.83
C GLU A 63 -22.91 26.89 -40.55
N ASN A 64 -23.92 27.13 -41.39
CA ASN A 64 -24.46 26.10 -42.25
C ASN A 64 -23.56 25.97 -43.49
N PRO A 65 -22.93 24.80 -43.73
CA PRO A 65 -22.06 24.59 -44.88
C PRO A 65 -22.76 24.83 -46.23
N ASN A 66 -24.08 24.73 -46.27
CA ASN A 66 -24.89 24.89 -47.48
C ASN A 66 -25.53 26.29 -47.59
N GLY A 67 -25.16 27.24 -46.73
CA GLY A 67 -25.81 28.54 -46.60
C GLY A 67 -27.15 28.47 -45.87
N GLY A 68 -27.65 29.63 -45.41
CA GLY A 68 -28.90 29.75 -44.65
C GLY A 68 -28.71 29.81 -43.12
N THR A 69 -29.77 29.57 -42.36
CA THR A 69 -29.78 29.69 -40.90
C THR A 69 -28.76 28.76 -40.26
N GLY A 70 -28.07 29.24 -39.20
CA GLY A 70 -27.08 28.47 -38.46
C GLY A 70 -27.63 27.15 -37.91
N ILE A 71 -26.72 26.19 -37.73
CA ILE A 71 -27.04 24.88 -37.16
C ILE A 71 -26.77 24.92 -35.66
N GLY A 72 -27.82 24.75 -34.86
CA GLY A 72 -27.70 24.57 -33.41
C GLY A 72 -26.90 23.31 -33.10
N THR A 73 -25.73 23.48 -32.50
CA THR A 73 -24.83 22.37 -32.14
C THR A 73 -24.68 22.29 -30.63
N LYS A 74 -25.01 21.12 -30.08
CA LYS A 74 -24.88 20.81 -28.67
C LYS A 74 -23.41 20.60 -28.30
N TYR A 75 -23.01 21.13 -27.14
CA TYR A 75 -21.75 20.80 -26.50
C TYR A 75 -21.92 20.81 -24.97
N TYR A 76 -20.91 20.31 -24.27
CA TYR A 76 -20.86 20.35 -22.81
C TYR A 76 -19.75 21.27 -22.36
N GLN A 77 -20.06 22.20 -21.47
CA GLN A 77 -19.07 22.82 -20.60
C GLN A 77 -18.89 21.92 -19.37
N MET A 78 -17.65 21.59 -19.03
CA MET A 78 -17.35 20.67 -17.95
C MET A 78 -16.31 21.24 -16.98
N THR A 79 -16.47 20.90 -15.71
CA THR A 79 -15.51 21.20 -14.66
C THR A 79 -14.25 20.34 -14.82
N LYS A 80 -13.21 20.65 -14.04
CA LYS A 80 -12.05 19.76 -13.89
C LYS A 80 -12.46 18.31 -13.58
N ASP A 81 -13.37 18.10 -12.63
CA ASP A 81 -13.73 16.77 -12.17
C ASP A 81 -14.53 16.00 -13.23
N GLY A 82 -15.44 16.66 -13.94
CA GLY A 82 -16.13 16.08 -15.10
C GLY A 82 -15.17 15.70 -16.22
N PHE A 83 -14.20 16.58 -16.52
CA PHE A 83 -13.16 16.31 -17.50
C PHE A 83 -12.30 15.10 -17.13
N VAL A 84 -11.80 15.04 -15.89
CA VAL A 84 -10.98 13.90 -15.42
C VAL A 84 -11.79 12.60 -15.48
N PHE A 85 -13.03 12.61 -15.01
CA PHE A 85 -13.90 11.44 -15.04
C PHE A 85 -14.11 10.91 -16.47
N LEU A 86 -14.37 11.80 -17.42
CA LEU A 86 -14.50 11.47 -18.84
C LEU A 86 -13.21 10.86 -19.41
N VAL A 87 -12.05 11.48 -19.15
CA VAL A 87 -10.76 11.06 -19.71
C VAL A 87 -10.28 9.73 -19.14
N MET A 88 -10.64 9.39 -17.90
CA MET A 88 -10.29 8.08 -17.33
C MET A 88 -10.88 6.90 -18.12
N GLY A 89 -12.03 7.10 -18.77
CA GLY A 89 -12.64 6.12 -19.69
C GLY A 89 -12.03 6.09 -21.09
N PHE A 90 -11.14 7.03 -21.45
CA PHE A 90 -10.53 7.07 -22.77
C PHE A 90 -9.35 6.09 -22.93
N THR A 91 -9.24 5.55 -24.14
CA THR A 91 -8.14 4.69 -24.60
C THR A 91 -7.29 5.41 -25.65
N GLY A 92 -6.04 4.95 -25.83
CA GLY A 92 -5.07 5.47 -26.81
C GLY A 92 -3.85 6.18 -26.18
N LYS A 93 -2.81 6.44 -26.99
CA LYS A 93 -1.50 6.97 -26.52
C LYS A 93 -1.61 8.31 -25.78
N LYS A 94 -2.41 9.25 -26.28
CA LYS A 94 -2.63 10.55 -25.62
C LYS A 94 -3.36 10.43 -24.29
N ALA A 95 -4.36 9.54 -24.21
CA ALA A 95 -5.08 9.27 -22.97
C ALA A 95 -4.16 8.59 -21.94
N ALA A 96 -3.30 7.66 -22.36
CA ALA A 96 -2.29 7.05 -21.49
C ALA A 96 -1.32 8.11 -20.92
N ALA A 97 -0.74 8.94 -21.78
CA ALA A 97 0.17 10.02 -21.35
C ALA A 97 -0.50 11.00 -20.37
N PHE A 98 -1.77 11.37 -20.62
CA PHE A 98 -2.52 12.20 -19.68
C PHE A 98 -2.72 11.51 -18.32
N LYS A 99 -3.11 10.22 -18.32
CA LYS A 99 -3.30 9.44 -17.09
C LYS A 99 -2.02 9.33 -16.28
N GLU A 100 -0.89 9.05 -16.93
CA GLU A 100 0.43 9.03 -16.29
C GLU A 100 0.81 10.39 -15.70
N ALA A 101 0.62 11.48 -16.45
CA ALA A 101 0.90 12.83 -15.97
C ALA A 101 0.01 13.22 -14.79
N TYR A 102 -1.27 12.87 -14.82
CA TYR A 102 -2.21 13.10 -13.73
C TYR A 102 -1.82 12.32 -12.46
N ILE A 103 -1.42 11.05 -12.59
CA ILE A 103 -0.91 10.24 -11.49
C ILE A 103 0.40 10.82 -10.93
N ALA A 104 1.32 11.23 -11.79
CA ALA A 104 2.58 11.85 -11.38
C ALA A 104 2.35 13.16 -10.61
N GLU A 105 1.39 13.96 -11.04
CA GLU A 105 0.99 15.19 -10.38
C GLU A 105 0.34 14.92 -9.01
N PHE A 106 -0.52 13.91 -8.92
CA PHE A 106 -1.10 13.48 -7.65
C PHE A 106 -0.01 13.03 -6.67
N ASN A 107 0.93 12.18 -7.12
CA ASN A 107 2.07 11.75 -6.33
C ASN A 107 2.97 12.93 -5.92
N ARG A 108 3.10 13.96 -6.76
CA ARG A 108 3.83 15.19 -6.42
C ARG A 108 3.12 15.98 -5.32
N MET A 109 1.80 16.17 -5.44
CA MET A 109 0.99 16.85 -4.43
C MET A 109 0.97 16.07 -3.12
N GLU A 110 0.87 14.74 -3.16
CA GLU A 110 1.01 13.87 -1.99
C GLU A 110 2.36 14.10 -1.31
N ARG A 111 3.46 14.11 -2.07
CA ARG A 111 4.79 14.47 -1.53
C ARG A 111 4.82 15.88 -0.95
N GLN A 112 4.17 16.86 -1.57
CA GLN A 112 4.13 18.24 -1.06
C GLN A 112 3.30 18.38 0.22
N LEU A 113 2.18 17.68 0.34
CA LEU A 113 1.36 17.64 1.56
C LEU A 113 2.10 16.92 2.70
N LEU A 114 2.78 15.82 2.39
CA LEU A 114 3.69 15.15 3.33
C LEU A 114 4.80 16.11 3.79
N THR A 115 5.36 16.92 2.89
CA THR A 115 6.38 17.93 3.22
C THR A 115 5.81 19.09 4.06
N ARG A 116 4.55 19.51 3.81
CA ARG A 116 3.92 20.63 4.51
C ARG A 116 3.44 20.25 5.91
N GLN A 117 3.04 19.00 6.12
CA GLN A 117 2.77 18.45 7.46
C GLN A 117 4.05 18.31 8.31
N GLN A 118 5.24 18.29 7.69
CA GLN A 118 6.55 18.27 8.37
C GLN A 118 7.06 19.64 8.86
N GLY A 119 6.26 20.72 8.70
CA GLY A 119 6.58 22.05 9.26
C GLY A 119 6.49 22.14 10.80
N ALA A 120 5.94 21.10 11.45
CA ALA A 120 6.07 20.87 12.89
C ALA A 120 6.93 19.60 13.08
N TYR A 121 8.25 19.79 13.13
CA TYR A 121 9.31 18.79 13.42
C TYR A 121 9.38 17.49 12.57
N SER A 122 10.27 17.53 11.56
CA SER A 122 11.28 16.52 11.13
C SER A 122 10.95 15.01 10.95
N THR A 123 11.20 14.46 9.75
CA THR A 123 12.22 13.41 9.48
C THR A 123 12.42 13.20 7.96
N PRO A 124 13.66 12.93 7.48
CA PRO A 124 13.90 12.56 6.09
C PRO A 124 13.22 11.22 5.77
N LYS A 125 12.63 11.10 4.58
CA LYS A 125 12.01 9.86 4.08
C LYS A 125 13.02 8.71 4.24
N PRO A 126 12.70 7.64 5.00
CA PRO A 126 13.63 6.54 5.21
C PRO A 126 14.04 5.93 3.86
N LEU A 127 15.35 5.86 3.59
CA LEU A 127 15.85 5.23 2.37
C LEU A 127 15.39 3.76 2.34
N PRO A 128 14.84 3.27 1.22
CA PRO A 128 14.55 1.85 1.08
C PRO A 128 15.84 1.03 1.21
N LEU A 129 15.75 -0.18 1.74
CA LEU A 129 16.87 -1.10 1.75
C LEU A 129 17.33 -1.38 0.31
N SER A 130 18.64 -1.42 0.10
CA SER A 130 19.26 -1.79 -1.16
C SER A 130 18.97 -3.25 -1.52
N ASP A 131 19.10 -3.58 -2.80
CA ASP A 131 18.93 -4.97 -3.27
C ASP A 131 19.89 -5.95 -2.57
N GLY A 132 21.09 -5.49 -2.22
CA GLY A 132 22.07 -6.27 -1.45
C GLY A 132 21.56 -6.58 -0.05
N GLU A 133 21.05 -5.58 0.67
CA GLU A 133 20.50 -5.74 2.02
C GLU A 133 19.25 -6.63 2.01
N ILE A 134 18.38 -6.50 1.00
CA ILE A 134 17.22 -7.38 0.83
C ILE A 134 17.63 -8.83 0.55
N LYS A 135 18.71 -9.06 -0.23
CA LYS A 135 19.27 -10.41 -0.43
C LYS A 135 19.82 -10.99 0.88
N THR A 136 20.55 -10.19 1.65
CA THR A 136 21.07 -10.60 2.96
C THR A 136 19.92 -10.96 3.92
N LEU A 137 18.86 -10.16 3.96
CA LEU A 137 17.68 -10.44 4.76
C LEU A 137 17.02 -11.77 4.35
N LYS A 138 16.84 -12.00 3.05
CA LYS A 138 16.32 -13.27 2.53
C LYS A 138 17.19 -14.46 2.93
N TRP A 139 18.50 -14.36 2.78
CA TRP A 139 19.44 -15.42 3.16
C TRP A 139 19.38 -15.73 4.66
N LEU A 140 19.26 -14.70 5.50
CA LEU A 140 19.17 -14.87 6.94
C LEU A 140 17.84 -15.54 7.34
N ILE A 141 16.72 -15.12 6.75
CA ILE A 141 15.42 -15.78 6.94
C ILE A 141 15.48 -17.24 6.48
N ASP A 142 16.05 -17.51 5.31
CA ASP A 142 16.22 -18.87 4.81
C ASP A 142 17.06 -19.72 5.77
N SER A 143 18.11 -19.17 6.37
CA SER A 143 18.96 -19.86 7.36
C SER A 143 18.22 -20.17 8.66
N ILE A 144 17.37 -19.25 9.13
CA ILE A 144 16.51 -19.46 10.31
C ILE A 144 15.51 -20.58 10.04
N VAL A 145 14.92 -20.59 8.85
CA VAL A 145 13.79 -21.45 8.51
C VAL A 145 14.22 -22.84 8.03
N ASN A 146 15.44 -22.99 7.50
CA ASN A 146 15.98 -24.24 6.94
C ASN A 146 15.87 -25.47 7.87
N PRO A 147 16.11 -25.36 9.19
CA PRO A 147 16.05 -26.52 10.08
C PRO A 147 14.63 -27.04 10.36
N PHE A 148 13.58 -26.32 9.95
CA PHE A 148 12.20 -26.70 10.22
C PHE A 148 11.58 -27.49 9.08
N ARG A 149 10.86 -28.56 9.45
CA ARG A 149 10.14 -29.44 8.50
C ARG A 149 9.15 -28.66 7.60
N PHE A 150 8.44 -27.68 8.15
CA PHE A 150 7.44 -26.89 7.42
C PHE A 150 8.01 -25.58 6.87
N ARG A 151 9.10 -25.68 6.10
CA ARG A 151 9.89 -24.54 5.61
C ARG A 151 9.07 -23.42 4.97
N ALA A 152 8.11 -23.76 4.10
CA ALA A 152 7.29 -22.76 3.39
C ALA A 152 6.38 -21.96 4.33
N ALA A 153 5.72 -22.64 5.27
CA ALA A 153 4.83 -22.00 6.24
C ALA A 153 5.63 -21.10 7.21
N TRP A 154 6.78 -21.58 7.68
CA TRP A 154 7.69 -20.78 8.49
C TRP A 154 8.18 -19.54 7.73
N ASN A 155 8.59 -19.67 6.48
CA ASN A 155 9.03 -18.52 5.69
C ASN A 155 7.93 -17.46 5.56
N GLN A 156 6.70 -17.88 5.23
CA GLN A 156 5.55 -16.97 5.17
C GLN A 156 5.25 -16.33 6.53
N GLY A 157 5.29 -17.10 7.62
CA GLY A 157 5.10 -16.61 8.98
C GLY A 157 6.15 -15.60 9.41
N VAL A 158 7.42 -15.82 9.08
CA VAL A 158 8.51 -14.88 9.34
C VAL A 158 8.30 -13.58 8.58
N TRP A 159 8.01 -13.63 7.28
CA TRP A 159 7.72 -12.41 6.51
C TRP A 159 6.51 -11.65 7.07
N TYR A 160 5.45 -12.36 7.45
CA TYR A 160 4.29 -11.74 8.08
C TYR A 160 4.67 -11.05 9.40
N ALA A 161 5.44 -11.71 10.25
CA ALA A 161 5.87 -11.17 11.54
C ALA A 161 6.76 -9.91 11.38
N LEU A 162 7.68 -9.91 10.42
CA LEU A 162 8.51 -8.73 10.10
C LEU A 162 7.65 -7.54 9.63
N ARG A 163 6.61 -7.81 8.85
CA ARG A 163 5.65 -6.79 8.40
C ARG A 163 4.85 -6.21 9.56
N GLN A 164 4.40 -7.05 10.49
CA GLN A 164 3.72 -6.59 11.71
C GLN A 164 4.64 -5.76 12.61
N ALA A 165 5.89 -6.19 12.80
CA ALA A 165 6.85 -5.51 13.68
C ALA A 165 7.29 -4.13 13.17
N THR A 166 7.32 -3.95 11.84
CA THR A 166 7.70 -2.69 11.19
C THR A 166 6.49 -1.80 10.87
N GLY A 167 5.28 -2.37 10.83
CA GLY A 167 4.07 -1.65 10.40
C GLY A 167 4.03 -1.37 8.89
N VAL A 168 4.98 -1.87 8.10
CA VAL A 168 5.07 -1.62 6.65
C VAL A 168 4.27 -2.70 5.91
N PRO A 169 3.09 -2.43 5.32
CA PRO A 169 2.32 -3.45 4.64
C PRO A 169 2.95 -3.84 3.29
N SER A 170 2.65 -5.05 2.81
CA SER A 170 2.92 -5.41 1.41
C SER A 170 2.08 -4.52 0.48
N PRO A 171 2.60 -4.02 -0.66
CA PRO A 171 3.88 -4.36 -1.31
C PRO A 171 5.03 -3.38 -1.01
N TYR A 172 4.91 -2.50 0.00
CA TYR A 172 5.90 -1.45 0.23
C TYR A 172 7.26 -2.02 0.69
N PRO A 173 8.39 -1.46 0.24
CA PRO A 173 9.71 -1.94 0.66
C PRO A 173 10.02 -1.54 2.10
N PHE A 174 10.80 -2.37 2.79
CA PHE A 174 11.42 -1.97 4.06
C PHE A 174 12.47 -0.89 3.82
N THR A 175 12.75 -0.13 4.85
CA THR A 175 13.65 1.02 4.84
C THR A 175 14.72 0.90 5.92
N VAL A 176 15.74 1.74 5.86
CA VAL A 176 16.81 1.81 6.86
C VAL A 176 16.26 2.09 8.27
N ALA A 177 15.15 2.84 8.37
CA ALA A 177 14.49 3.10 9.65
C ALA A 177 13.83 1.85 10.26
N ASP A 178 13.51 0.85 9.44
CA ASP A 178 12.89 -0.40 9.87
C ASP A 178 13.92 -1.39 10.44
N LEU A 179 15.22 -1.19 10.19
CA LEU A 179 16.28 -2.12 10.58
C LEU A 179 16.25 -2.51 12.07
N PRO A 180 16.09 -1.59 13.04
CA PRO A 180 16.04 -1.96 14.44
C PRO A 180 14.84 -2.87 14.77
N ALA A 181 13.69 -2.64 14.14
CA ALA A 181 12.49 -3.46 14.33
C ALA A 181 12.65 -4.83 13.67
N LEU A 182 13.19 -4.89 12.45
CA LEU A 182 13.50 -6.13 11.74
C LEU A 182 14.49 -7.00 12.54
N VAL A 183 15.58 -6.41 13.04
CA VAL A 183 16.60 -7.14 13.81
C VAL A 183 16.02 -7.71 15.09
N ARG A 184 15.30 -6.89 15.88
CA ARG A 184 14.65 -7.38 17.12
C ARG A 184 13.68 -8.52 16.85
N GLU A 185 12.88 -8.39 15.80
CA GLU A 185 11.89 -9.40 15.45
C GLU A 185 12.57 -10.70 15.01
N LEU A 186 13.61 -10.62 14.17
CA LEU A 186 14.41 -11.77 13.75
C LEU A 186 15.11 -12.46 14.92
N GLN A 187 15.67 -11.69 15.86
CA GLN A 187 16.28 -12.24 17.08
C GLN A 187 15.27 -13.01 17.92
N ARG A 188 14.09 -12.44 18.16
CA ARG A 188 13.02 -13.13 18.88
C ARG A 188 12.56 -14.40 18.14
N ILE A 189 12.45 -14.38 16.80
CA ILE A 189 12.13 -15.57 15.99
C ILE A 189 13.22 -16.63 16.14
N MET A 190 14.49 -16.23 16.12
CA MET A 190 15.63 -17.13 16.30
C MET A 190 15.64 -17.78 17.68
N GLU A 191 15.37 -17.02 18.74
CA GLU A 191 15.27 -17.52 20.12
C GLU A 191 14.17 -18.58 20.24
N ILE A 192 12.95 -18.25 19.80
CA ILE A 192 11.82 -19.19 19.78
C ILE A 192 12.18 -20.45 18.98
N GLY A 193 12.84 -20.28 17.83
CA GLY A 193 13.25 -21.37 16.97
C GLY A 193 14.34 -22.27 17.60
N HIS A 194 15.28 -21.69 18.34
CA HIS A 194 16.32 -22.41 19.05
C HIS A 194 15.74 -23.21 20.22
N GLU A 195 14.90 -22.58 21.04
CA GLU A 195 14.24 -23.23 22.17
C GLU A 195 13.38 -24.41 21.71
N THR A 196 12.56 -24.21 20.68
CA THR A 196 11.73 -25.28 20.09
C THR A 196 12.57 -26.48 19.65
N ARG A 197 13.73 -26.22 19.03
CA ARG A 197 14.62 -27.29 18.55
C ARG A 197 15.34 -27.99 19.69
N SER A 198 15.80 -27.24 20.68
CA SER A 198 16.43 -27.79 21.88
C SER A 198 15.48 -28.77 22.59
N LEU A 199 14.21 -28.38 22.74
CA LEU A 199 13.18 -29.26 23.32
C LEU A 199 12.97 -30.54 22.51
N LEU A 200 12.89 -30.44 21.18
CA LEU A 200 12.76 -31.61 20.31
C LEU A 200 13.97 -32.55 20.42
N GLN A 201 15.18 -32.01 20.46
CA GLN A 201 16.41 -32.79 20.62
C GLN A 201 16.49 -33.46 22.00
N GLN A 202 16.04 -32.78 23.06
CA GLN A 202 15.98 -33.34 24.40
C GLN A 202 14.98 -34.50 24.48
N LEU A 203 13.80 -34.34 23.89
CA LEU A 203 12.81 -35.41 23.74
C LEU A 203 13.42 -36.62 23.03
N GLU A 204 14.03 -36.41 21.86
CA GLU A 204 14.65 -37.48 21.07
C GLU A 204 15.72 -38.23 21.87
N LYS A 205 16.58 -37.49 22.59
CA LYS A 205 17.61 -38.07 23.47
C LYS A 205 16.99 -38.89 24.60
N GLN A 206 15.96 -38.39 25.27
CA GLN A 206 15.29 -39.09 26.36
C GLN A 206 14.60 -40.38 25.88
N VAL A 207 13.90 -40.32 24.74
CA VAL A 207 13.28 -41.50 24.12
C VAL A 207 14.35 -42.54 23.77
N LEU A 208 15.45 -42.15 23.14
CA LEU A 208 16.54 -43.07 22.80
C LEU A 208 17.15 -43.73 24.05
N GLN A 209 17.40 -42.95 25.10
CA GLN A 209 18.02 -43.48 26.31
C GLN A 209 17.07 -44.34 27.13
N GLN A 210 15.89 -43.83 27.47
CA GLN A 210 15.00 -44.47 28.43
C GLN A 210 14.11 -45.54 27.79
N VAL A 211 13.63 -45.31 26.57
CA VAL A 211 12.69 -46.23 25.90
C VAL A 211 13.45 -47.23 25.03
N VAL A 212 14.35 -46.76 24.17
CA VAL A 212 15.02 -47.65 23.20
C VAL A 212 16.14 -48.46 23.86
N ARG A 213 17.11 -47.81 24.52
CA ARG A 213 18.27 -48.51 25.12
C ARG A 213 17.88 -49.27 26.39
N ASN A 214 17.13 -48.63 27.28
CA ASN A 214 16.78 -49.22 28.58
C ASN A 214 15.44 -49.97 28.60
N ARG A 215 14.74 -50.07 27.45
CA ARG A 215 13.44 -50.75 27.31
C ARG A 215 12.35 -50.28 28.30
N GLY A 216 12.42 -49.01 28.72
CA GLY A 216 11.41 -48.39 29.58
C GLY A 216 10.15 -47.97 28.81
N GLU A 217 9.12 -47.52 29.54
CA GLU A 217 7.87 -47.03 28.94
C GLU A 217 8.01 -45.60 28.38
N LEU A 218 7.26 -45.30 27.30
CA LEU A 218 7.25 -43.97 26.67
C LEU A 218 6.42 -42.94 27.46
N ARG A 219 5.36 -43.37 28.15
CA ARG A 219 4.41 -42.48 28.84
C ARG A 219 5.07 -41.55 29.87
N PRO A 220 6.00 -42.01 30.73
CA PRO A 220 6.71 -41.14 31.67
C PRO A 220 7.50 -40.02 30.99
N VAL A 221 8.17 -40.32 29.87
CA VAL A 221 8.95 -39.34 29.10
C VAL A 221 8.04 -38.24 28.53
N LEU A 222 6.90 -38.63 27.96
CA LEU A 222 5.92 -37.67 27.42
C LEU A 222 5.30 -36.81 28.50
N ASN A 223 4.94 -37.39 29.64
CA ASN A 223 4.36 -36.65 30.78
C ASN A 223 5.35 -35.63 31.36
N HIS A 224 6.64 -36.00 31.43
CA HIS A 224 7.69 -35.10 31.89
C HIS A 224 7.81 -33.87 30.98
N ILE A 225 7.83 -34.07 29.66
CA ILE A 225 7.95 -32.98 28.69
C ILE A 225 6.69 -32.11 28.67
N GLN A 226 5.50 -32.70 28.78
CA GLN A 226 4.25 -31.93 28.93
C GLN A 226 4.25 -31.08 30.20
N HIS A 227 4.82 -31.59 31.29
CA HIS A 227 4.96 -30.85 32.53
C HIS A 227 5.97 -29.69 32.37
N GLU A 228 7.14 -29.93 31.78
CA GLU A 228 8.13 -28.88 31.50
C GLU A 228 7.54 -27.76 30.63
N PHE A 229 6.80 -28.12 29.57
CA PHE A 229 6.13 -27.14 28.71
C PHE A 229 5.09 -26.31 29.47
N ARG A 230 4.33 -26.93 30.38
CA ARG A 230 3.36 -26.23 31.23
C ARG A 230 4.05 -25.23 32.18
N GLN A 231 5.20 -25.59 32.73
CA GLN A 231 5.98 -24.71 33.61
C GLN A 231 6.54 -23.51 32.85
N LEU A 232 7.06 -23.70 31.63
CA LEU A 232 7.52 -22.61 30.76
C LEU A 232 6.38 -21.63 30.43
N SER A 233 5.19 -22.14 30.10
CA SER A 233 4.02 -21.30 29.83
C SER A 233 3.60 -20.45 31.04
N LEU A 234 3.64 -21.03 32.25
CA LEU A 234 3.34 -20.31 33.49
C LEU A 234 4.38 -19.19 33.78
N LEU A 235 5.65 -19.44 33.49
CA LEU A 235 6.73 -18.45 33.64
C LEU A 235 6.56 -17.28 32.65
N GLU A 236 6.19 -17.55 31.40
CA GLU A 236 5.88 -16.51 30.42
C GLU A 236 4.69 -15.65 30.83
N GLU A 237 3.61 -16.27 31.34
CA GLU A 237 2.45 -15.55 31.84
C GLU A 237 2.82 -14.63 33.01
N THR A 238 3.67 -15.13 33.92
CA THR A 238 4.19 -14.37 35.06
C THR A 238 5.04 -13.18 34.60
N ARG A 239 5.92 -13.39 33.60
CA ARG A 239 6.75 -12.33 33.00
C ARG A 239 5.91 -11.26 32.30
N SER A 240 4.87 -11.68 31.59
CA SER A 240 3.91 -10.77 30.93
C SER A 240 3.16 -9.90 31.95
N ARG A 241 2.71 -10.50 33.07
CA ARG A 241 2.10 -9.77 34.19
C ARG A 241 3.08 -8.76 34.79
N LEU A 242 4.35 -9.12 34.98
CA LEU A 242 5.38 -8.22 35.50
C LEU A 242 5.61 -7.00 34.59
N ASN A 243 5.74 -7.22 33.29
CA ASN A 243 5.92 -6.15 32.30
C ASN A 243 4.71 -5.20 32.25
N ASN A 244 3.49 -5.72 32.43
CA ASN A 244 2.29 -4.89 32.52
C ASN A 244 2.29 -4.03 33.78
N VAL A 245 2.74 -4.57 34.92
CA VAL A 245 2.88 -3.80 36.17
C VAL A 245 3.93 -2.70 36.02
N GLU A 246 5.07 -2.99 35.38
CA GLU A 246 6.11 -2.01 35.10
C GLU A 246 5.59 -0.86 34.21
N ARG A 247 4.91 -1.17 33.10
CA ARG A 247 4.30 -0.16 32.22
C ARG A 247 3.27 0.70 32.94
N GLN A 248 2.41 0.08 33.74
CA GLN A 248 1.43 0.83 34.54
C GLN A 248 2.10 1.72 35.59
N SER A 249 3.22 1.29 36.14
CA SER A 249 3.98 2.06 37.13
C SER A 249 4.67 3.26 36.49
N LEU A 250 5.30 3.07 35.32
CA LEU A 250 5.88 4.16 34.53
C LEU A 250 4.82 5.19 34.11
N ALA A 251 3.67 4.76 33.61
CA ALA A 251 2.56 5.64 33.25
C ALA A 251 1.99 6.42 34.46
N ARG A 252 2.03 5.84 35.67
CA ARG A 252 1.64 6.55 36.91
C ARG A 252 2.69 7.59 37.33
N LEU A 253 3.97 7.33 37.11
CA LEU A 253 5.05 8.27 37.41
C LEU A 253 5.01 9.47 36.45
N GLU A 254 4.81 9.25 35.15
CA GLU A 254 4.67 10.31 34.16
C GLU A 254 3.50 11.25 34.45
N ARG A 255 2.35 10.70 34.87
CA ARG A 255 1.19 11.51 35.30
C ARG A 255 1.38 12.28 36.60
N ARG A 256 2.37 11.90 37.43
CA ARG A 256 2.72 12.62 38.66
C ARG A 256 3.78 13.69 38.44
N ALA A 257 4.48 13.65 37.30
CA ALA A 257 5.58 14.54 36.98
C ALA A 257 5.20 15.72 36.07
N GLY A 258 3.97 15.74 35.53
CA GLY A 258 3.38 16.85 34.78
C GLY A 258 2.20 17.46 35.52
#